data_AF-A0A4R2ZY39-F1
#
_entry.id   AF-A0A4R2ZY39-F1
#
_cell.length_a   1.000
_cell.length_b   1.000
_cell.length_c   1.000
_cell.angle_alpha   90.00
_cell.angle_beta   90.00
_cell.angle_gamma   90.00
#
_symmetry.space_group_name_H-M   'P 1'
#
loop_
_entity.id
_entity.type
_entity.pdbx_description
1 polymer ?
#
loop_
_entity_poly.entity_id
_entity_poly.type
_entity_poly.pdbx_seq_one_letter_code
_entity_poly.pdbx_strand_id
1 'polypeptide(L)'
;MTAQGDDYKLILKVLGYALIEIRATDNVRKAQTLADVFHNVPAGIAYGRTPENIRQKLEQTATRLKCKGYIDGMFEDALQNMRQWEARKTTLN
;
A
#
# COMPACT_ATOMS: atom_id res chain seq x y z
N MET A 1 -20.91 -3.20 -6.87
CA MET A 1 -20.97 -3.12 -5.39
C MET A 1 -20.01 -4.16 -4.76
N THR A 2 -18.71 -4.10 -5.09
CA THR A 2 -17.66 -5.00 -4.58
C THR A 2 -16.41 -4.24 -4.13
N ALA A 3 -16.50 -2.93 -3.92
CA ALA A 3 -15.34 -2.03 -3.76
C ALA A 3 -14.53 -2.26 -2.47
N GLN A 4 -15.19 -2.52 -1.35
CA GLN A 4 -14.52 -2.42 -0.04
C GLN A 4 -13.50 -3.54 0.25
N GLY A 5 -13.72 -4.74 -0.28
CA GLY A 5 -12.81 -5.88 -0.11
C GLY A 5 -11.54 -5.77 -0.94
N ASP A 6 -11.61 -5.15 -2.11
CA ASP A 6 -10.46 -4.98 -3.00
C ASP A 6 -9.55 -3.83 -2.57
N ASP A 7 -10.10 -2.82 -1.90
CA ASP A 7 -9.31 -1.71 -1.36
C ASP A 7 -8.42 -2.14 -0.18
N TYR A 8 -8.90 -2.99 0.72
CA TYR A 8 -8.05 -3.58 1.75
C TYR A 8 -6.95 -4.47 1.16
N LYS A 9 -7.26 -5.27 0.13
CA LYS A 9 -6.26 -6.08 -0.57
C LYS A 9 -5.18 -5.21 -1.20
N LEU A 10 -5.58 -4.10 -1.83
CA LEU A 10 -4.64 -3.14 -2.42
C LEU A 10 -3.73 -2.52 -1.35
N ILE A 11 -4.30 -2.05 -0.22
CA ILE A 11 -3.54 -1.51 0.91
C ILE A 11 -2.54 -2.54 1.45
N LEU A 12 -2.97 -3.79 1.65
CA LEU A 12 -2.11 -4.88 2.13
C LEU A 12 -1.02 -5.22 1.11
N LYS A 13 -1.34 -5.19 -0.19
CA LYS A 13 -0.36 -5.44 -1.25
C LYS A 13 0.76 -4.40 -1.23
N VAL A 14 0.40 -3.12 -1.09
CA VAL A 14 1.36 -2.02 -1.00
C VAL A 14 2.14 -2.06 0.32
N LEU A 15 1.50 -2.39 1.44
CA LEU A 15 2.21 -2.68 2.69
C LEU A 15 3.28 -3.76 2.48
N GLY A 16 2.96 -4.82 1.74
CA GLY A 16 3.91 -5.86 1.35
C GLY A 16 5.10 -5.32 0.54
N TYR A 17 4.85 -4.46 -0.45
CA TYR A 17 5.92 -3.80 -1.21
C TYR A 17 6.82 -2.94 -0.32
N ALA A 18 6.23 -2.15 0.58
CA ALA A 18 6.99 -1.33 1.52
C ALA A 18 7.87 -2.18 2.44
N LEU A 19 7.38 -3.32 2.95
CA LEU A 19 8.16 -4.24 3.78
C LEU A 19 9.33 -4.87 3.02
N ILE A 20 9.12 -5.25 1.76
CA ILE A 20 10.18 -5.76 0.88
C ILE A 20 11.26 -4.70 0.69
N GLU A 21 10.87 -3.46 0.40
CA GLU A 21 11.81 -2.37 0.20
C GLU A 21 12.59 -2.00 1.46
N ILE A 22 11.92 -1.94 2.62
CA ILE A 22 12.56 -1.73 3.91
C ILE A 22 13.62 -2.79 4.14
N ARG A 23 13.32 -4.07 3.82
CA ARG A 23 14.26 -5.17 4.01
C ARG A 23 15.45 -5.14 3.04
N ALA A 24 15.22 -4.64 1.83
CA ALA A 24 16.19 -4.68 0.73
C ALA A 24 17.10 -3.44 0.64
N THR A 25 16.75 -2.33 1.28
CA THR A 25 17.50 -1.08 1.17
C THR A 25 18.56 -0.92 2.25
N ASP A 26 19.77 -0.50 1.86
CA ASP A 26 20.82 -0.08 2.80
C ASP A 26 20.65 1.39 3.24
N ASN A 27 19.70 2.12 2.64
CA ASN A 27 19.41 3.50 3.01
C ASN A 27 18.47 3.55 4.22
N VAL A 28 19.04 3.70 5.41
CA VAL A 28 18.31 3.76 6.70
C VAL A 28 17.21 4.82 6.67
N ARG A 29 17.45 6.00 6.07
CA ARG A 29 16.46 7.07 5.98
C ARG A 29 15.27 6.66 5.12
N LYS A 30 15.50 5.95 4.00
CA LYS A 30 14.43 5.41 3.16
C LYS A 30 13.60 4.38 3.94
N ALA A 31 14.26 3.44 4.62
CA ALA A 31 13.59 2.43 5.43
C ALA A 31 12.71 3.07 6.54
N GLN A 32 13.25 4.03 7.29
CA GLN A 32 12.51 4.77 8.31
C GLN A 32 11.31 5.53 7.72
N THR A 33 11.50 6.20 6.58
CA THR A 33 10.41 6.92 5.90
C THR A 33 9.26 5.99 5.53
N LEU A 34 9.56 4.82 4.96
CA LEU A 34 8.54 3.83 4.62
C LEU A 34 7.88 3.24 5.86
N ALA A 35 8.64 2.94 6.92
CA ALA A 35 8.10 2.48 8.18
C ALA A 35 7.13 3.51 8.78
N ASP A 36 7.51 4.79 8.80
CA ASP A 36 6.67 5.87 9.31
C ASP A 36 5.37 6.02 8.53
N VAL A 37 5.42 5.87 7.20
CA VAL A 37 4.22 5.90 6.35
C VAL A 37 3.29 4.73 6.68
N PHE A 38 3.82 3.50 6.77
CA PHE A 38 2.99 2.28 6.78
C PHE A 38 2.71 1.68 8.16
N HIS A 39 3.42 2.05 9.23
CA HIS A 39 3.30 1.39 10.55
C HIS A 39 1.88 1.39 11.13
N ASN A 40 1.05 2.37 10.76
CA ASN A 40 -0.33 2.49 11.25
C ASN A 40 -1.33 1.64 10.48
N VAL A 41 -0.95 1.06 9.33
CA VAL A 41 -1.86 0.26 8.50
C VAL A 41 -2.37 -0.97 9.24
N PRO A 42 -1.52 -1.83 9.86
CA PRO A 42 -2.00 -3.01 10.59
C PRO A 42 -2.98 -2.65 11.72
N ALA A 43 -2.65 -1.63 12.52
CA ALA A 43 -3.53 -1.15 13.57
C ALA A 43 -4.86 -0.60 13.01
N GLY A 44 -4.82 0.13 11.90
CA GLY A 44 -6.02 0.62 11.23
C GLY A 44 -6.98 -0.50 10.82
N ILE A 45 -6.44 -1.57 10.23
CA ILE A 45 -7.21 -2.76 9.85
C ILE A 45 -7.77 -3.47 11.09
N ALA A 46 -6.93 -3.70 12.11
CA ALA A 46 -7.35 -4.37 13.34
C ALA A 46 -8.47 -3.62 14.10
N TYR A 47 -8.47 -2.29 14.02
CA TYR A 47 -9.52 -1.44 14.59
C TYR A 47 -10.75 -1.26 13.67
N GLY A 48 -10.82 -1.96 12.54
CA GLY A 48 -11.96 -1.90 11.62
C GLY A 48 -12.12 -0.54 10.90
N ARG A 49 -11.03 0.24 10.75
CA ARG A 49 -11.09 1.50 9.99
C ARG A 49 -11.27 1.21 8.51
N THR A 50 -12.09 2.01 7.84
CA THR A 50 -12.35 1.84 6.40
C THR A 50 -11.05 2.02 5.58
N PRO A 51 -10.98 1.42 4.37
CA PRO A 51 -9.85 1.60 3.48
C PRO A 51 -9.55 3.08 3.18
N GLU A 52 -10.60 3.90 3.02
CA GLU A 52 -10.48 5.33 2.77
C GLU A 52 -9.82 6.05 3.95
N ASN A 53 -10.19 5.74 5.19
CA ASN A 53 -9.56 6.33 6.36
C ASN A 53 -8.10 5.91 6.52
N ILE A 54 -7.78 4.66 6.20
CA ILE A 54 -6.39 4.17 6.22
C ILE A 54 -5.58 4.89 5.13
N ARG A 55 -6.13 5.00 3.91
CA ARG A 55 -5.49 5.68 2.78
C ARG A 55 -5.27 7.16 3.07
N GLN A 56 -6.24 7.85 3.65
CA GLN A 56 -6.11 9.26 4.03
C GLN A 56 -4.96 9.48 5.01
N LYS A 57 -4.81 8.61 6.03
CA LYS A 57 -3.70 8.71 7.01
C LYS A 57 -2.34 8.42 6.38
N LEU A 58 -2.28 7.45 5.46
CA LEU A 58 -1.09 7.18 4.65
C LEU A 58 -0.69 8.42 3.86
N GLU A 59 -1.63 9.03 3.14
CA GLU A 59 -1.38 10.21 2.29
C GLU A 59 -0.96 11.43 3.10
N GLN A 60 -1.58 11.68 4.26
CA GLN A 60 -1.18 12.74 5.17
C GLN A 60 0.28 12.55 5.64
N THR A 61 0.64 11.32 5.99
CA THR A 61 2.00 11.00 6.44
C THR A 61 3.01 11.11 5.29
N ALA A 62 2.69 10.56 4.11
CA ALA A 62 3.54 10.63 2.93
C ALA A 62 3.74 12.08 2.44
N THR A 63 2.70 12.92 2.54
CA THR A 63 2.79 14.35 2.23
C THR A 63 3.71 15.06 3.21
N ARG A 64 3.51 14.84 4.52
CA ARG A 64 4.36 15.42 5.58
C ARG A 64 5.84 15.03 5.44
N LEU A 65 6.10 13.79 5.02
CA LEU A 65 7.46 13.27 4.79
C LEU A 65 7.99 13.55 3.38
N LYS A 66 7.23 14.26 2.54
CA LYS A 66 7.59 14.65 1.16
C LYS A 66 7.89 13.45 0.24
N CYS A 67 7.23 12.32 0.46
CA CYS A 67 7.37 11.10 -0.34
C CYS A 67 6.06 10.67 -1.03
N LYS A 68 5.02 11.51 -1.04
CA LYS A 68 3.69 11.18 -1.60
C LYS A 68 3.77 10.58 -3.01
N GLY A 69 4.50 11.20 -3.94
CA GLY A 69 4.59 10.69 -5.32
C GLY A 69 5.20 9.29 -5.41
N TYR A 70 6.13 8.95 -4.52
CA TYR A 70 6.69 7.60 -4.44
C TYR A 70 5.65 6.58 -3.97
N ILE A 71 4.90 6.93 -2.92
CA ILE A 71 3.84 6.08 -2.38
C ILE A 71 2.70 5.92 -3.39
N ASP A 72 2.31 6.98 -4.09
CA ASP A 72 1.29 6.90 -5.15
C ASP A 72 1.72 5.92 -6.25
N GLY A 73 2.98 5.98 -6.69
CA GLY A 73 3.54 5.03 -7.66
C GLY A 73 3.46 3.57 -7.18
N MET A 74 3.76 3.29 -5.91
CA MET A 74 3.60 1.94 -5.35
C MET A 74 2.14 1.44 -5.45
N PHE A 75 1.17 2.33 -5.25
CA PHE A 75 -0.25 1.97 -5.37
C PHE A 75 -0.67 1.74 -6.82
N GLU A 76 -0.19 2.55 -7.75
CA GLU A 76 -0.42 2.37 -9.19
C GLU A 76 0.13 1.02 -9.66
N ASP A 77 1.36 0.69 -9.27
CA ASP A 77 2.02 -0.59 -9.58
C ASP A 77 1.26 -1.78 -8.98
N ALA A 78 0.84 -1.68 -7.71
CA ALA A 78 0.07 -2.72 -7.06
C ALA A 78 -1.26 -2.97 -7.76
N LEU A 79 -1.98 -1.89 -8.11
CA LEU A 79 -3.26 -1.97 -8.80
C LEU A 79 -3.10 -2.57 -10.20
N GLN A 80 -2.06 -2.16 -10.93
CA GLN A 80 -1.79 -2.71 -12.25
C GLN A 80 -1.45 -4.20 -12.20
N ASN A 81 -0.62 -4.63 -11.24
CA ASN A 81 -0.27 -6.04 -11.06
C ASN A 81 -1.48 -6.88 -10.66
N MET A 82 -2.37 -6.36 -9.81
CA MET A 82 -3.62 -7.03 -9.44
C MET A 82 -4.54 -7.20 -10.66
N ARG A 83 -4.69 -6.17 -11.50
CA ARG A 83 -5.49 -6.26 -12.74
C ARG A 83 -4.93 -7.30 -13.71
N GLN A 84 -3.60 -7.31 -13.91
CA GLN A 84 -2.95 -8.29 -14.78
C GLN A 84 -3.14 -9.73 -14.28
N TRP A 85 -3.08 -9.94 -12.97
CA TRP A 85 -3.29 -11.25 -12.37
C TRP A 85 -4.72 -11.76 -12.59
N GLU A 86 -5.72 -10.91 -12.37
CA GLU A 86 -7.12 -11.28 -12.62
C GLU A 86 -7.39 -11.55 -14.11
N ALA A 87 -6.81 -10.75 -15.02
CA ALA A 87 -6.90 -11.02 -16.46
C ALA A 87 -6.32 -12.39 -16.83
N ARG A 88 -5.15 -12.75 -16.28
CA ARG A 88 -4.51 -14.05 -16.51
C ARG A 88 -5.34 -15.22 -16.00
N LYS A 89 -5.98 -15.11 -14.84
CA LYS A 89 -6.87 -16.16 -14.32
C LYS A 89 -8.03 -16.44 -15.27
N THR A 90 -8.63 -15.39 -15.82
CA THR A 90 -9.76 -15.51 -16.75
C THR A 90 -9.36 -16.14 -18.08
N THR A 91 -8.09 -16.02 -18.50
CA THR A 91 -7.57 -16.67 -19.72
C THR A 91 -7.17 -18.14 -19.52
N LEU A 92 -6.96 -18.56 -18.27
CA LEU A 92 -6.53 -19.92 -17.91
C LEU A 92 -7.69 -20.85 -17.47
N ASN A 93 -8.90 -20.29 -17.32
CA ASN A 93 -10.14 -21.01 -17.04
C ASN A 93 -11.00 -21.07 -18.29
#